data_AF-A0A535H0Q9-F1
#
_entry.id   AF-A0A535H0Q9-F1
#
_cell.length_a   1.000
_cell.length_b   1.000
_cell.length_c   1.000
_cell.angle_alpha   90.00
_cell.angle_beta   90.00
_cell.angle_gamma   90.00
#
_symmetry.space_group_name_H-M   'P 1'
#
loop_
_entity.id
_entity.type
_entity.pdbx_description
1 polymer ?
#
loop_
_entity_poly.entity_id
_entity_poly.type
_entity_poly.pdbx_seq_one_letter_code
_entity_poly.pdbx_strand_id
1 'polypeptide(L)' 'QRDNTYELGTLDEVVAHFRDRGGIVWTQWCGEPEEEARIKADAGGVTIRTIDEDTKASGTCLVCGRQAKYRVALAKAY' A
#
# COMPACT_ATOMS: atom_id res chain seq x y z
N GLN A 1 5.65 3.64 21.56
CA GLN A 1 6.35 3.37 20.30
C GLN A 1 5.33 3.04 19.21
N ARG A 2 4.72 4.04 18.56
CA ARG A 2 3.62 3.86 17.58
C ARG A 2 3.73 4.84 16.39
N ASP A 3 4.92 5.07 15.84
CA ASP A 3 5.11 6.07 14.76
C ASP A 3 5.99 5.57 13.61
N ASN A 4 5.68 4.39 13.04
CA ASN A 4 6.26 3.96 11.76
C ASN A 4 5.15 3.65 10.74
N THR A 5 4.03 4.36 10.85
CA THR A 5 2.92 4.31 9.89
C THR A 5 2.95 5.56 9.02
N TYR A 6 2.94 5.38 7.71
CA TYR A 6 2.95 6.46 6.72
C TYR A 6 1.74 6.33 5.81
N GLU A 7 1.23 7.42 5.27
CA GLU A 7 0.11 7.41 4.32
C GLU A 7 0.62 7.90 2.96
N LEU A 8 0.58 7.03 1.94
CA LEU A 8 1.08 7.34 0.60
C LEU A 8 0.00 7.05 -0.45
N GLY A 9 -0.05 7.89 -1.48
CA GLY A 9 -1.10 7.86 -2.51
C GLY A 9 -0.69 7.21 -3.82
N THR A 10 0.60 6.97 -4.03
CA THR A 10 1.14 6.49 -5.32
C THR A 10 2.12 5.35 -5.15
N LEU A 11 2.19 4.47 -6.16
CA LEU A 11 3.15 3.37 -6.16
C LEU A 11 4.61 3.85 -6.08
N ASP A 12 4.96 4.93 -6.79
CA ASP A 12 6.33 5.48 -6.80
C ASP A 12 6.77 5.93 -5.40
N GLU A 13 5.90 6.62 -4.66
CA GLU A 13 6.18 7.01 -3.29
C GLU A 13 6.36 5.80 -2.37
N VAL A 14 5.53 4.78 -2.53
CA VAL A 14 5.64 3.52 -1.77
C VAL A 14 6.99 2.86 -2.04
N VAL A 15 7.38 2.76 -3.30
CA VAL A 15 8.66 2.15 -3.72
C VAL A 15 9.85 2.94 -3.17
N ALA A 16 9.83 4.27 -3.33
CA ALA A 16 10.87 5.15 -2.81
C ALA A 16 10.96 5.05 -1.27
N HIS A 17 9.82 4.99 -0.59
CA HIS A 17 9.75 4.83 0.86
C HIS A 17 10.37 3.51 1.30
N PHE A 18 9.94 2.38 0.73
CA PHE A 18 10.43 1.04 1.11
C PHE A 18 11.87 0.76 0.68
N ARG A 19 12.41 1.57 -0.23
CA ARG A 19 13.81 1.51 -0.67
C ARG A 19 14.77 2.07 0.39
N ASP A 20 14.40 3.17 1.03
CA ASP A 20 15.24 3.86 2.02
C ASP A 20 14.86 3.50 3.46
N ARG A 21 13.55 3.31 3.72
CA ARG A 21 12.98 3.11 5.05
C ARG A 21 12.06 1.90 5.11
N GLY A 22 11.92 1.34 6.30
CA GLY A 22 10.91 0.32 6.59
C GLY A 22 9.71 0.93 7.31
N GLY A 23 8.66 0.15 7.46
CA GLY A 23 7.48 0.57 8.22
C GLY A 23 6.20 -0.03 7.66
N ILE A 24 5.09 0.58 8.05
CA ILE A 24 3.77 0.28 7.54
C ILE A 24 3.31 1.47 6.72
N VAL A 25 2.90 1.24 5.47
CA VAL A 25 2.33 2.29 4.62
C VAL A 25 0.86 2.03 4.40
N TRP A 26 0.02 2.93 4.86
CA TRP A 26 -1.40 2.95 4.55
C TRP A 26 -1.65 3.58 3.19
N THR A 27 -2.43 2.89 2.37
CA THR A 27 -2.79 3.35 1.04
C THR A 27 -4.17 2.84 0.64
N GLN A 28 -4.66 3.34 -0.49
CA GLN A 28 -5.94 2.97 -1.06
C GLN A 28 -5.73 1.95 -2.17
N TRP A 29 -6.47 0.85 -2.12
CA TRP A 29 -6.37 -0.27 -3.06
C TRP A 29 -7.73 -0.68 -3.61
N CYS A 30 -7.73 -1.07 -4.87
CA CYS A 30 -8.93 -1.47 -5.61
C CYS A 30 -9.43 -2.89 -5.26
N GLY A 31 -8.60 -3.76 -4.68
CA GLY A 31 -8.92 -5.16 -4.41
C GLY A 31 -8.38 -6.17 -5.43
N GLU A 32 -7.67 -5.73 -6.46
CA GLU A 32 -7.20 -6.60 -7.55
C GLU A 32 -5.85 -7.26 -7.21
N PRO A 33 -5.74 -8.61 -7.24
CA PRO A 33 -4.53 -9.32 -6.87
C PRO A 33 -3.35 -9.04 -7.82
N GLU A 34 -3.62 -8.70 -9.08
CA GLU A 34 -2.60 -8.26 -10.03
C GLU A 34 -1.88 -6.99 -9.55
N GLU A 35 -2.60 -6.09 -8.89
CA GLU A 35 -2.04 -4.84 -8.38
C GLU A 35 -1.18 -5.08 -7.13
N GLU A 36 -1.55 -6.05 -6.29
CA GLU A 36 -0.67 -6.51 -5.21
C GLU A 36 0.64 -7.10 -5.77
N ALA A 37 0.55 -7.93 -6.81
CA ALA A 37 1.74 -8.50 -7.44
C ALA A 37 2.66 -7.40 -8.01
N ARG A 38 2.09 -6.33 -8.59
CA ARG A 38 2.85 -5.16 -9.04
C ARG A 38 3.54 -4.45 -7.89
N ILE A 39 2.83 -4.19 -6.78
CA ILE A 39 3.44 -3.58 -5.58
C ILE A 39 4.60 -4.42 -5.08
N LYS A 40 4.43 -5.75 -5.00
CA LYS A 40 5.48 -6.66 -4.56
C LYS A 40 6.71 -6.63 -5.48
N ALA A 41 6.49 -6.62 -6.78
CA ALA A 41 7.58 -6.57 -7.76
C ALA A 41 8.33 -5.23 -7.72
N ASP A 42 7.60 -4.11 -7.69
CA ASP A 42 8.16 -2.77 -7.78
C ASP A 42 8.80 -2.31 -6.47
N ALA A 43 8.12 -2.54 -5.34
CA ALA A 43 8.58 -2.14 -4.01
C ALA A 43 9.47 -3.20 -3.32
N GLY A 44 9.92 -4.23 -4.05
CA GLY A 44 10.95 -5.16 -3.58
C GLY A 44 10.52 -6.09 -2.44
N GLY A 45 9.35 -6.73 -2.58
CA GLY A 45 8.82 -7.70 -1.61
C GLY A 45 7.79 -7.13 -0.63
N VAL A 46 7.25 -5.95 -0.92
CA VAL A 46 6.16 -5.35 -0.13
C VAL A 46 4.83 -5.99 -0.50
N THR A 47 4.07 -6.39 0.50
CA THR A 47 2.74 -6.98 0.32
C THR A 47 1.73 -6.32 1.26
N ILE A 48 0.45 -6.54 0.98
CA ILE A 48 -0.62 -6.12 1.86
C ILE A 48 -0.58 -6.99 3.13
N ARG A 49 -0.51 -6.34 4.29
CA ARG A 49 -0.51 -7.00 5.61
C ARG A 49 -1.86 -6.97 6.28
N THR A 50 -2.60 -5.89 6.09
CA THR A 50 -3.87 -5.67 6.75
C THR A 50 -4.77 -4.86 5.83
N ILE A 51 -6.03 -5.25 5.79
CA ILE A 51 -7.08 -4.50 5.10
C ILE A 51 -7.92 -3.84 6.19
N ASP A 52 -8.08 -2.53 6.11
CA ASP A 52 -8.94 -1.77 7.02
C ASP A 52 -10.38 -1.85 6.49
N GLU A 53 -11.21 -2.63 7.18
CA GLU A 53 -12.62 -2.83 6.83
C GLU A 53 -13.55 -1.76 7.43
N ASP A 54 -13.08 -1.05 8.46
CA ASP A 54 -13.82 0.00 9.17
C ASP A 54 -13.75 1.34 8.42
N THR A 55 -12.57 1.66 7.86
CA THR A 55 -12.40 2.85 7.03
C THR A 55 -13.00 2.62 5.64
N LYS A 56 -14.02 3.43 5.29
CA LYS A 56 -14.49 3.52 3.90
C LYS A 56 -13.35 3.98 2.99
N ALA A 57 -12.91 3.09 2.10
CA ALA A 57 -11.98 3.45 1.04
C ALA A 57 -12.56 4.63 0.24
N SER A 58 -11.86 5.75 0.32
CA SER A 58 -12.29 7.00 -0.29
C SER A 58 -11.09 7.54 -1.03
N GLY A 59 -11.04 7.28 -2.34
CA GLY A 59 -9.92 7.69 -3.18
C GLY A 59 -9.71 6.76 -4.37
N THR A 60 -8.51 6.84 -4.94
CA THR A 60 -8.07 6.05 -6.08
C THR A 60 -6.98 5.07 -5.67
N CYS A 61 -6.92 3.93 -6.36
CA CYS A 61 -5.90 2.94 -6.15
C CYS A 61 -4.52 3.50 -6.49
N LEU A 62 -3.53 3.26 -5.63
CA LEU A 62 -2.16 3.72 -5.85
C LEU A 62 -1.48 3.16 -7.10
N VAL A 63 -1.95 2.02 -7.62
CA VAL A 63 -1.32 1.32 -8.74
C VAL A 63 -1.96 1.69 -10.08
N CYS A 64 -3.29 1.66 -10.16
CA CYS A 64 -4.01 1.89 -11.42
C CYS A 64 -4.80 3.21 -11.47
N GLY A 65 -4.94 3.93 -10.36
CA GLY A 65 -5.74 5.16 -10.29
C GLY A 65 -7.26 4.95 -10.36
N ARG A 66 -7.76 3.70 -10.41
CA ARG A 66 -9.21 3.40 -10.37
C ARG A 66 -9.78 3.60 -8.98
N GLN A 67 -11.10 3.62 -8.83
CA GLN A 67 -11.76 3.77 -7.53
C GLN A 67 -11.29 2.69 -6.55
N ALA A 68 -10.75 3.12 -5.41
CA ALA A 68 -10.35 2.21 -4.35
C ALA A 68 -11.57 1.65 -3.62
N LYS A 69 -11.50 0.37 -3.26
CA LYS A 69 -12.55 -0.34 -2.50
C LYS A 69 -12.12 -0.63 -1.08
N TYR A 70 -10.81 -0.69 -0.84
CA TYR A 70 -10.23 -1.08 0.43
C TYR A 70 -9.08 -0.14 0.78
N ARG A 71 -8.99 0.23 2.06
CA ARG A 71 -7.78 0.85 2.60
C ARG A 71 -6.88 -0.26 3.11
N VAL A 72 -5.62 -0.28 2.70
CA VAL A 72 -4.70 -1.38 3.03
C VAL A 72 -3.39 -0.86 3.61
N ALA A 73 -2.83 -1.64 4.53
CA ALA A 73 -1.52 -1.45 5.10
C ALA A 73 -0.51 -2.34 4.35
N LEU A 74 0.45 -1.69 3.69
CA LEU A 74 1.58 -2.31 3.04
C LEU A 74 2.75 -2.43 4.01
N ALA A 75 3.45 -3.56 4.00
CA ALA A 75 4.75 -3.69 4.64
C ALA A 75 5.62 -4.70 3.89
N LYS A 76 6.93 -4.57 4.07
CA LYS A 76 7.88 -5.55 3.51
C LYS A 76 7.72 -6.91 4.20
N ALA A 77 7.47 -7.95 3.41
CA ALA A 77 7.56 -9.33 3.88
C ALA A 77 9.04 -9.75 3.83
N TYR A 78 9.56 -10.22 4.97
CA TYR A 78 10.94 -10.69 5.11
C TYR A 78 11.10 -12.10 4.53
#